data_AF-V4KDR9-F1
#
_entry.id   AF-V4KDR9-F1
#
_cell.length_a   1.000
_cell.length_b   1.000
_cell.length_c   1.000
_cell.angle_alpha   90.00
_cell.angle_beta   90.00
_cell.angle_gamma   90.00
#
_symmetry.space_group_name_H-M   'P 1'
#
loop_
_entity.id
_entity.type
_entity.pdbx_description
1 polymer ?
#
loop_
_entity_poly.entity_id
_entity_poly.type
_entity_poly.pdbx_seq_one_letter_code
_entity_poly.pdbx_strand_id
1 'polypeptide(L)' 'MRMSKSLKVILSFVFVVFLALAAIKTEARTLNYRDLIRGDHDRLCDKAKPGSCTKQPVNPYRRGCEGSQHCRVPSPEKM' A
#
# COMPACT_ATOMS: atom_id res chain seq x y z
N MET A 1 -26.10 48.82 -4.89
CA MET A 1 -25.52 48.79 -3.52
C MET A 1 -24.02 49.01 -3.60
N ARG A 2 -23.48 50.05 -2.94
CA ARG A 2 -22.03 50.29 -2.89
C ARG A 2 -21.46 49.55 -1.68
N MET A 3 -20.71 48.48 -1.92
CA MET A 3 -20.06 47.74 -0.82
C MET A 3 -18.95 48.57 -0.18
N SER A 4 -18.89 48.55 1.16
CA SER A 4 -17.82 49.19 1.91
C SER A 4 -16.48 48.50 1.62
N LYS A 5 -15.37 49.26 1.69
CA LYS A 5 -14.01 48.74 1.45
C LYS A 5 -13.70 47.55 2.35
N SER A 6 -14.10 47.63 3.62
CA SER A 6 -13.92 46.56 4.60
C SER A 6 -14.69 45.29 4.20
N LEU A 7 -15.91 45.42 3.69
CA LEU A 7 -16.70 44.26 3.26
C LEU A 7 -16.03 43.51 2.10
N LYS A 8 -15.40 44.24 1.16
CA LYS A 8 -14.67 43.64 0.04
C LYS A 8 -13.45 42.85 0.49
N VAL A 9 -12.71 43.36 1.47
CA VAL A 9 -11.54 42.68 2.05
C VAL A 9 -11.97 41.40 2.75
N ILE A 10 -13.04 41.46 3.55
CA ILE A 10 -13.58 40.29 4.26
C ILE A 10 -14.06 39.22 3.26
N LEU A 11 -14.82 39.61 2.24
CA LEU A 11 -15.29 38.69 1.19
C LEU A 11 -14.13 38.05 0.42
N SER A 12 -13.13 38.85 0.06
CA SER A 12 -11.90 38.37 -0.60
C SER A 12 -11.20 37.32 0.27
N PHE A 13 -11.05 37.59 1.56
CA PHE A 13 -10.34 36.69 2.47
C PHE A 13 -11.09 35.37 2.66
N VAL A 14 -12.41 35.45 2.87
CA VAL A 14 -13.28 34.26 2.98
C VAL A 14 -13.22 33.43 1.71
N PHE A 15 -13.24 34.05 0.53
CA PHE A 15 -13.16 33.35 -0.74
C PHE A 15 -11.85 32.58 -0.92
N VAL A 16 -10.71 33.20 -0.58
CA VAL A 16 -9.39 32.54 -0.64
C VAL A 16 -9.30 31.36 0.32
N VAL A 17 -9.81 31.50 1.55
CA VAL A 17 -9.87 30.40 2.52
C VAL A 17 -10.73 29.25 1.99
N PHE A 18 -11.88 29.57 1.37
CA PHE A 18 -12.77 28.56 0.80
C PHE A 18 -12.12 27.78 -0.35
N LEU A 19 -11.39 28.47 -1.23
CA LEU A 19 -10.62 27.85 -2.31
C LEU A 19 -9.50 26.95 -1.78
N ALA A 20 -8.79 27.39 -0.73
CA ALA A 20 -7.76 26.58 -0.09
C ALA A 20 -8.34 25.28 0.53
N LEU A 21 -9.48 25.37 1.21
CA LEU A 21 -10.17 24.22 1.79
C LEU A 21 -10.70 23.26 0.70
N ALA A 22 -11.18 23.80 -0.43
CA ALA A 22 -11.61 22.98 -1.56
C ALA A 22 -10.43 22.23 -2.21
N ALA A 23 -9.25 22.86 -2.29
CA ALA A 23 -8.05 22.26 -2.85
C ALA A 23 -7.46 21.13 -1.97
N ILE A 24 -7.69 21.14 -0.65
CA ILE A 24 -7.21 20.08 0.26
C ILE A 24 -7.92 18.73 0.01
N LYS A 25 -9.04 18.72 -0.73
CA LYS A 25 -9.72 17.49 -1.16
C LYS A 25 -9.18 16.92 -2.49
N THR A 26 -7.94 17.22 -2.88
CA THR A 26 -7.29 16.42 -3.92
C THR A 26 -7.04 15.03 -3.36
N GLU A 27 -7.89 14.11 -3.80
CA GLU A 27 -7.96 12.73 -3.38
C GLU A 27 -6.56 12.09 -3.34
N ALA A 28 -6.14 11.64 -2.15
CA ALA A 28 -5.17 10.57 -2.06
C ALA A 28 -5.85 9.30 -2.59
N ARG A 29 -5.97 9.19 -3.92
CA ARG A 29 -6.32 7.94 -4.60
C ARG A 29 -5.16 7.00 -4.36
N THR A 30 -5.23 6.24 -3.28
CA THR A 30 -4.34 5.11 -3.08
C THR A 30 -4.68 4.08 -4.15
N LEU A 31 -3.68 3.74 -4.97
CA LEU A 31 -3.76 2.57 -5.82
C LEU A 31 -3.87 1.36 -4.90
N ASN A 32 -5.05 0.74 -4.87
CA ASN A 32 -5.29 -0.41 -4.01
C ASN A 32 -4.55 -1.61 -4.62
N TYR A 33 -3.38 -1.92 -4.08
CA TYR A 33 -2.55 -3.05 -4.48
C TYR A 33 -3.10 -4.40 -4.01
N ARG A 34 -4.42 -4.52 -3.80
CA ARG A 34 -5.09 -5.74 -3.35
C ARG A 34 -4.79 -6.93 -4.25
N ASP A 35 -4.52 -6.66 -5.54
CA ASP A 35 -4.17 -7.67 -6.54
C ASP A 35 -2.68 -8.06 -6.54
N LEU A 36 -1.81 -7.35 -5.80
CA LEU A 36 -0.48 -7.85 -5.43
C LEU A 36 -0.58 -8.87 -4.28
N ILE A 37 -1.47 -9.84 -4.45
CA ILE A 37 -1.57 -11.05 -3.61
C ILE A 37 -0.23 -11.82 -3.59
N ARG A 38 0.64 -11.55 -4.57
CA ARG A 38 2.03 -12.01 -4.64
C ARG A 38 2.93 -11.06 -3.87
N GLY A 39 3.23 -11.42 -2.63
CA GLY A 39 4.20 -10.73 -1.78
C GLY A 39 4.36 -11.44 -0.43
N ASP A 40 5.39 -11.09 0.33
CA ASP A 40 5.62 -11.57 1.71
C ASP A 40 4.76 -10.77 2.70
N HIS A 41 3.48 -10.59 2.39
CA HIS A 41 2.54 -9.90 3.26
C HIS A 41 1.96 -10.93 4.23
N ASP A 42 1.97 -10.62 5.52
CA ASP A 42 1.38 -11.49 6.52
C ASP A 42 -0.13 -11.63 6.27
N ARG A 43 -0.58 -12.88 6.12
CA ARG A 43 -2.00 -13.21 6.06
C ARG A 43 -2.53 -13.29 7.48
N LEU A 44 -3.76 -12.80 7.71
CA LEU A 44 -4.52 -13.14 8.91
C LEU A 44 -4.85 -14.64 8.86
N CYS A 45 -3.96 -15.44 9.42
CA CYS A 45 -4.10 -16.88 9.49
C CYS A 45 -5.11 -17.27 10.57
N ASP A 46 -5.98 -18.24 10.26
CA ASP A 46 -6.85 -18.85 11.26
C ASP A 46 -6.02 -19.68 12.24
N LYS A 47 -6.10 -19.34 13.54
CA LYS A 47 -5.42 -20.07 14.62
C LYS A 47 -5.96 -21.49 14.78
N ALA A 48 -7.22 -21.76 14.43
CA ALA A 48 -7.81 -23.08 14.51
C ALA A 48 -7.34 -24.01 13.38
N LYS A 49 -6.85 -23.44 12.27
CA LYS A 49 -6.39 -24.18 11.09
C LYS A 49 -5.05 -23.62 10.58
N PRO A 50 -3.95 -23.79 11.34
CA PRO A 50 -2.65 -23.23 10.98
C PRO A 50 -2.14 -23.75 9.62
N GLY A 51 -2.47 -24.99 9.24
CA GLY A 51 -2.09 -25.57 7.95
C GLY A 51 -2.78 -24.95 6.73
N SER A 52 -3.86 -24.19 6.92
CA SER A 52 -4.55 -23.50 5.82
C SER A 52 -3.85 -22.22 5.39
N CYS A 53 -2.92 -21.71 6.21
CA CYS A 53 -2.21 -20.48 5.96
C CYS A 53 -0.82 -20.71 5.39
N THR A 54 -0.74 -21.20 4.16
CA THR A 54 0.54 -21.28 3.45
C THR A 54 0.83 -19.94 2.79
N LYS A 55 1.97 -19.31 3.13
CA LYS A 55 2.47 -18.15 2.37
C LYS A 55 2.71 -18.61 0.93
N GLN A 56 2.13 -17.89 -0.04
CA GLN A 56 2.41 -18.19 -1.43
C GLN A 56 3.86 -17.84 -1.73
N PRO A 57 4.62 -18.73 -2.41
CA PRO A 57 5.98 -18.41 -2.78
C PRO A 57 5.97 -17.19 -3.72
N VAL A 58 6.79 -16.19 -3.39
CA VAL A 58 6.95 -14.98 -4.23
C VAL A 58 7.47 -15.36 -5.62
N ASN A 59 8.33 -16.38 -5.69
CA ASN A 59 8.89 -16.88 -6.93
C ASN A 59 8.19 -18.19 -7.36
N PRO A 60 7.52 -18.23 -8.54
CA PRO A 60 6.93 -19.46 -9.05
C PRO A 60 7.97 -20.47 -9.57
N TYR A 61 9.22 -20.06 -9.77
CA TYR A 61 10.28 -20.93 -10.25
C TYR A 61 10.87 -21.75 -9.11
N ARG A 62 10.95 -23.07 -9.32
CA ARG A 62 11.70 -23.97 -8.44
C ARG A 62 13.18 -23.82 -8.74
N ARG A 63 14.02 -23.76 -7.69
CA ARG A 63 15.47 -23.82 -7.88
C ARG A 63 15.82 -25.12 -8.61
N GLY A 64 16.57 -24.99 -9.71
CA GLY A 64 16.98 -26.11 -10.53
C GLY A 64 18.07 -26.91 -9.85
N CYS A 65 17.68 -27.95 -9.13
CA CYS A 65 18.53 -29.11 -8.93
C CYS A 65 17.68 -30.35 -9.18
N GLU A 66 18.00 -31.06 -10.26
CA GLU A 66 17.37 -32.33 -10.53
C GLU A 66 17.92 -33.39 -9.55
N GLY A 67 17.10 -34.34 -9.11
CA GLY A 67 17.52 -35.33 -8.10
C GLY A 67 18.76 -36.15 -8.49
N SER A 68 19.01 -36.27 -9.80
CA SER A 68 20.20 -36.89 -10.39
C SER A 68 21.50 -36.09 -10.17
N GLN A 69 21.39 -34.79 -9.88
CA GLN A 69 22.54 -33.88 -9.79
C GLN A 69 23.15 -33.78 -8.39
N HIS A 70 22.57 -34.48 -7.39
CA HIS A 70 23.06 -34.56 -6.00
C HIS A 70 23.56 -33.20 -5.44
N CYS A 71 22.83 -32.11 -5.69
CA CYS A 71 23.33 -30.79 -5.33
C CYS A 71 23.45 -30.64 -3.81
N ARG A 72 24.60 -30.14 -3.36
CA ARG A 72 24.78 -29.72 -1.97
C ARG A 72 23.90 -28.51 -1.70
N VAL A 73 22.95 -28.66 -0.77
CA VAL A 73 22.24 -27.50 -0.21
C VAL A 73 23.28 -26.72 0.60
N PRO A 74 23.53 -25.42 0.34
CA PRO A 74 24.35 -24.63 1.25
C PRO A 74 23.65 -24.64 2.61
N SER A 75 24.37 -25.08 3.64
CA SER A 75 23.88 -25.03 5.02
C SER A 75 23.43 -23.60 5.32
N PRO A 76 22.27 -23.39 5.97
CA PRO A 76 21.90 -22.05 6.42
C PRO A 76 22.94 -21.62 7.44
N GLU A 77 23.80 -20.69 7.06
CA GLU A 77 24.67 -20.01 7.99
C GLU A 77 23.77 -19.22 8.94
N LYS A 78 23.90 -19.48 10.25
CA LYS A 78 23.15 -18.84 11.31
C LYS A 78 23.14 -17.33 11.10
N MET A 79 21.95 -16.75 10.95
CA MET A 79 21.69 -15.32 11.13
C MET A 79 20.84 -15.13 12.37
#